data_AF-A0A0G0KW63-F1
#
_entry.id   AF-A0A0G0KW63-F1
#
_cell.length_a   1.000
_cell.length_b   1.000
_cell.length_c   1.000
_cell.angle_alpha   90.00
_cell.angle_beta   90.00
_cell.angle_gamma   90.00
#
_symmetry.space_group_name_H-M   'P 1'
#
loop_
_entity.id
_entity.type
_entity.pdbx_description
1 polymer ?
#
loop_
_entity_poly.entity_id
_entity_poly.type
_entity_poly.pdbx_seq_one_letter_code
_entity_poly.pdbx_strand_id
1 'polypeptide(L)'
;MNNKPLNTNLHKANIAKKDEFYTQLVDIEKELKHYKEQFRGKVVYCNCDDPYESNFFKYFAANFNALGLKKLITTTFDGSPVADQQLLFKDMKG
;
A
#
# COMPACT_ATOMS: atom_id res chain seq x y z
N MET A 1 14.35 43.26 14.68
CA MET A 1 13.36 42.17 14.70
C MET A 1 13.45 41.44 13.36
N ASN A 2 14.11 40.29 13.32
CA ASN A 2 14.39 39.55 12.08
C ASN A 2 13.19 38.67 11.72
N ASN A 3 12.31 39.16 10.85
CA ASN A 3 11.23 38.37 10.27
C ASN A 3 11.80 37.48 9.16
N LYS A 4 12.27 36.29 9.53
CA LYS A 4 12.60 35.23 8.57
C LYS A 4 11.28 34.66 8.03
N PRO A 5 10.93 34.82 6.74
CA PRO A 5 9.70 34.24 6.23
C PRO A 5 9.78 32.72 6.37
N LEU A 6 8.91 32.14 7.19
CA LEU A 6 8.82 30.70 7.35
C LEU A 6 8.34 30.11 6.03
N ASN A 7 9.20 29.35 5.35
CA ASN A 7 8.90 28.58 4.14
C ASN A 7 7.96 27.38 4.42
N THR A 8 6.98 27.54 5.31
CA THR A 8 6.05 26.48 5.73
C THR A 8 5.18 25.99 4.58
N ASN A 9 4.83 26.85 3.62
CA ASN A 9 4.04 26.47 2.44
C ASN A 9 4.85 25.63 1.42
N LEU A 10 6.16 25.85 1.30
CA LEU A 10 7.04 25.07 0.41
C LEU A 10 7.25 23.64 0.95
N HIS A 11 7.29 23.46 2.27
CA HIS A 11 7.35 22.13 2.87
C HIS A 11 6.05 21.34 2.67
N LYS A 12 4.88 21.98 2.77
CA LYS A 12 3.59 21.33 2.49
C LYS A 12 3.47 20.88 1.03
N ALA A 13 3.90 21.72 0.08
CA ALA A 13 3.89 21.36 -1.33
C ALA A 13 4.89 20.24 -1.68
N ASN A 14 6.01 20.14 -0.96
CA ASN A 14 6.99 19.06 -1.15
C ASN A 14 6.47 17.71 -0.63
N ILE A 15 5.77 17.72 0.51
CA ILE A 15 5.09 16.54 1.07
C ILE A 15 3.94 16.11 0.15
N ALA A 16 3.11 17.05 -0.31
CA ALA A 16 2.05 16.78 -1.28
C ALA A 16 2.58 16.24 -2.63
N LYS A 17 3.72 16.75 -3.12
CA LYS A 17 4.39 16.24 -4.31
C LYS A 17 4.92 14.81 -4.15
N LYS A 18 5.28 14.39 -2.94
CA LYS A 18 5.65 12.99 -2.67
C LYS A 18 4.43 12.07 -2.73
N ASP A 19 3.26 12.55 -2.30
CA ASP A 19 2.01 11.80 -2.36
C ASP A 19 1.40 11.73 -3.77
N GLU A 20 1.70 12.68 -4.66
CA GLU A 20 1.22 12.67 -6.07
C GLU A 20 1.71 11.46 -6.88
N PHE A 21 2.79 10.79 -6.46
CA PHE A 21 3.29 9.58 -7.11
C PHE A 21 2.68 8.29 -6.54
N TYR A 22 1.94 8.36 -5.43
CA TYR A 22 1.35 7.20 -4.79
C TYR A 22 -0.16 7.17 -4.98
N THR A 23 -0.66 6.01 -5.40
CA THR A 23 -2.10 5.77 -5.46
C THR A 23 -2.69 5.81 -4.05
N GLN A 24 -3.70 6.65 -3.86
CA GLN A 24 -4.40 6.75 -2.59
C GLN A 24 -5.27 5.52 -2.37
N LEU A 25 -5.40 5.07 -1.12
CA LEU A 25 -6.21 3.89 -0.77
C LEU A 25 -7.67 4.02 -1.27
N VAL A 26 -8.22 5.23 -1.23
CA VAL A 26 -9.57 5.54 -1.72
C VAL A 26 -9.72 5.31 -3.22
N ASP A 27 -8.68 5.59 -4.00
CA ASP A 27 -8.72 5.42 -5.45
C ASP A 27 -8.60 3.94 -5.81
N ILE A 28 -7.73 3.20 -5.11
CA ILE A 28 -7.63 1.74 -5.20
C ILE A 28 -8.99 1.09 -4.91
N GLU A 29 -9.66 1.49 -3.82
CA GLU A 29 -10.95 0.92 -3.46
C GLU A 29 -12.04 1.22 -4.51
N LYS A 30 -12.10 2.47 -5.01
CA LYS A 30 -13.06 2.87 -6.04
C LYS A 30 -12.87 2.10 -7.34
N GLU A 31 -11.64 1.77 -7.71
CA GLU A 31 -11.37 0.99 -8.91
C GLU A 31 -11.65 -0.50 -8.68
N LEU A 32 -11.04 -1.09 -7.65
CA LEU A 32 -11.07 -2.53 -7.41
C LEU A 32 -12.44 -3.06 -6.96
N LYS A 33 -13.34 -2.21 -6.45
CA LYS A 33 -14.71 -2.63 -6.10
C LYS A 33 -15.47 -3.25 -7.29
N HIS A 34 -15.15 -2.85 -8.52
CA HIS A 34 -15.80 -3.38 -9.73
C HIS A 34 -15.28 -4.76 -10.13
N TYR A 35 -14.15 -5.18 -9.57
CA TYR A 35 -13.43 -6.40 -9.94
C TYR A 35 -13.42 -7.45 -8.83
N LYS A 36 -14.13 -7.21 -7.71
CA LYS A 36 -14.15 -8.08 -6.52
C LYS A 36 -14.34 -9.57 -6.84
N GLU A 37 -15.34 -9.90 -7.66
CA GLU A 37 -15.63 -11.31 -8.00
C GLU A 37 -14.53 -11.97 -8.85
N GLN A 38 -13.77 -11.16 -9.60
CA GLN A 38 -12.72 -11.67 -10.48
C GLN A 38 -11.45 -12.03 -9.70
N PHE A 39 -11.30 -11.49 -8.49
CA PHE A 39 -10.21 -11.82 -7.57
C PHE A 39 -10.43 -13.13 -6.83
N ARG A 40 -11.64 -13.68 -6.82
CA ARG A 40 -11.96 -14.91 -6.10
C ARG A 40 -11.10 -16.08 -6.61
N GLY A 41 -10.39 -16.72 -5.69
CA GLY A 41 -9.48 -17.83 -5.96
C GLY A 41 -8.20 -17.45 -6.70
N LYS A 42 -7.93 -16.17 -6.94
CA LYS A 42 -6.74 -15.69 -7.64
C LYS A 42 -5.56 -15.50 -6.71
N VAL A 43 -4.37 -15.56 -7.33
CA VAL A 43 -3.12 -15.14 -6.70
C VAL A 43 -2.80 -13.76 -7.21
N VAL A 44 -2.61 -12.80 -6.30
CA VAL A 44 -2.24 -11.42 -6.64
C VAL A 44 -0.75 -11.23 -6.35
N TYR A 45 -0.03 -10.68 -7.32
CA TYR A 45 1.35 -10.23 -7.17
C TYR A 45 1.35 -8.71 -7.00
N CYS A 46 1.81 -8.19 -5.86
CA CYS A 46 2.10 -6.78 -5.65
C CYS A 46 3.61 -6.59 -5.67
N ASN A 47 4.10 -5.98 -6.74
CA ASN A 47 5.40 -5.32 -6.66
C ASN A 47 5.25 -4.12 -5.72
N CYS A 48 5.96 -4.11 -4.60
CA CYS A 48 5.90 -2.98 -3.70
C CYS A 48 7.28 -2.77 -3.06
N ASP A 49 7.90 -1.60 -3.30
CA ASP A 49 9.27 -1.31 -2.84
C ASP A 49 9.41 -1.49 -1.32
N ASP A 50 8.40 -1.06 -0.55
CA ASP A 50 8.20 -1.40 0.87
C ASP A 50 6.73 -1.82 1.12
N PRO A 51 6.45 -3.05 1.61
CA PRO A 51 5.11 -3.49 1.98
C PRO A 51 4.46 -2.63 3.06
N TYR A 52 5.23 -2.06 3.99
CA TYR A 52 4.72 -1.21 5.08
C TYR A 52 4.22 0.15 4.56
N GLU A 53 4.79 0.64 3.47
CA GLU A 53 4.38 1.91 2.87
C GLU A 53 3.31 1.71 1.78
N SER A 54 3.31 0.58 1.08
CA SER A 54 2.41 0.30 -0.05
C SER A 54 0.92 0.27 0.30
N ASN A 55 0.16 1.20 -0.28
CA ASN A 55 -1.30 1.22 -0.19
C ASN A 55 -1.96 0.01 -0.90
N PHE A 56 -1.32 -0.54 -1.94
CA PHE A 56 -1.81 -1.76 -2.59
C PHE A 56 -1.68 -2.97 -1.67
N PHE A 57 -0.53 -3.12 -1.00
CA PHE A 57 -0.37 -4.21 -0.04
C PHE A 57 -1.37 -4.10 1.09
N LYS A 58 -1.49 -2.92 1.70
CA LYS A 58 -2.48 -2.65 2.76
C LYS A 58 -3.89 -3.01 2.31
N TYR A 59 -4.30 -2.60 1.10
CA TYR A 59 -5.62 -2.92 0.56
C TYR A 59 -5.83 -4.43 0.42
N PHE A 60 -4.93 -5.14 -0.28
CA PHE A 60 -5.11 -6.58 -0.54
C PHE A 60 -4.96 -7.43 0.71
N ALA A 61 -4.10 -7.05 1.66
CA ALA A 61 -3.96 -7.73 2.93
C ALA A 61 -5.21 -7.56 3.79
N ALA A 62 -5.72 -6.32 3.95
CA ALA A 62 -6.93 -6.05 4.73
C ALA A 62 -8.18 -6.69 4.12
N ASN A 63 -8.24 -6.78 2.78
CA ASN A 63 -9.38 -7.34 2.06
C ASN A 63 -9.16 -8.79 1.60
N PHE A 64 -8.13 -9.49 2.08
CA PHE A 64 -7.73 -10.80 1.55
C PHE A 64 -8.88 -11.80 1.53
N ASN A 65 -9.56 -11.94 2.68
CA ASN A 65 -10.70 -12.83 2.83
C ASN A 65 -11.94 -12.31 2.09
N ALA A 66 -12.17 -10.99 2.12
CA ALA A 66 -13.32 -10.36 1.47
C ALA A 66 -13.27 -10.48 -0.06
N LEU A 67 -12.07 -10.44 -0.64
CA LEU A 67 -11.82 -10.66 -2.07
C LEU A 67 -11.71 -12.16 -2.42
N GLY A 68 -11.68 -13.05 -1.43
CA GLY A 68 -11.53 -14.48 -1.63
C GLY A 68 -10.21 -14.86 -2.29
N LEU A 69 -9.13 -14.13 -2.00
CA LEU A 69 -7.82 -14.39 -2.60
C LEU A 69 -7.26 -15.75 -2.16
N LYS A 70 -6.58 -16.43 -3.08
CA LYS A 70 -5.87 -17.68 -2.80
C LYS A 70 -4.49 -17.42 -2.19
N LYS A 71 -3.79 -16.40 -2.67
CA LYS A 71 -2.45 -16.00 -2.19
C LYS A 71 -2.18 -14.55 -2.58
N LEU A 72 -1.46 -13.83 -1.73
CA LEU A 72 -0.90 -12.51 -2.02
C LEU A 72 0.62 -12.66 -1.96
N ILE A 73 1.30 -12.27 -3.04
CA ILE A 73 2.77 -12.32 -3.16
C ILE A 73 3.25 -10.88 -3.23
N THR A 74 4.21 -10.53 -2.39
CA THR A 74 4.85 -9.22 -2.39
C THR A 74 6.34 -9.34 -2.53
N THR A 75 6.94 -8.50 -3.37
CA THR A 75 8.39 -8.37 -3.50
C THR A 75 8.79 -6.97 -3.11
N THR A 76 9.79 -6.86 -2.22
CA THR A 76 10.37 -5.62 -1.70
C THR A 76 11.85 -5.53 -2.10
N PHE A 77 12.41 -4.32 -2.16
CA PHE A 77 13.83 -4.15 -2.44
C PHE A 77 14.68 -4.61 -1.23
N ASP A 78 15.82 -5.24 -1.52
CA ASP A 78 16.63 -5.99 -0.56
C ASP A 78 17.21 -5.07 0.53
N GLY A 79 16.84 -5.37 1.80
CA GLY A 79 17.12 -4.54 2.98
C GLY A 79 15.96 -4.48 3.99
N SER A 80 14.75 -4.91 3.59
CA SER A 80 13.59 -4.97 4.48
C SER A 80 13.64 -6.19 5.41
N PRO A 81 13.35 -6.06 6.71
CA PRO A 81 13.38 -7.18 7.67
C PRO A 81 12.36 -8.31 7.39
N VAL A 82 11.48 -8.11 6.42
CA VAL A 82 10.46 -9.08 5.97
C VAL A 82 10.75 -9.69 4.60
N ALA A 83 11.88 -9.37 3.97
CA ALA A 83 12.31 -10.01 2.73
C ALA A 83 12.40 -11.54 2.94
N ASP A 84 11.90 -12.30 1.97
CA ASP A 84 11.82 -13.78 1.98
C ASP A 84 10.98 -14.45 3.08
N GLN A 85 10.18 -13.68 3.84
CA GLN A 85 9.27 -14.25 4.83
C GLN A 85 7.90 -14.59 4.24
N GLN A 86 7.49 -15.86 4.34
CA GLN A 86 6.08 -16.24 4.15
C GLN A 86 5.27 -15.81 5.38
N LEU A 87 4.62 -14.66 5.30
CA LEU A 87 3.63 -14.26 6.29
C LEU A 87 2.36 -15.10 6.13
N LEU A 88 2.03 -15.90 7.13
CA LEU A 88 0.71 -16.51 7.23
C LEU A 88 -0.26 -15.46 7.76
N PHE A 89 -1.26 -15.09 6.96
CA PHE A 89 -2.33 -14.14 7.35
C PHE A 89 -3.19 -14.59 8.55
N LYS A 90 -2.90 -15.75 9.15
CA LYS A 90 -3.52 -16.18 10.41
C LYS A 90 -3.11 -15.33 11.62
N ASP A 91 -2.02 -14.56 11.49
CA ASP A 91 -1.45 -13.80 12.62
C ASP A 91 -1.79 -12.30 12.60
N MET A 92 -2.44 -11.79 11.53
CA MET A 92 -3.00 -10.44 11.52
C MET A 92 -4.41 -10.44 12.12
N LYS A 93 -4.50 -10.46 13.45
CA LYS A 93 -5.69 -9.96 14.16
C LYS A 93 -5.60 -8.44 14.22
N GLY A 94 -6.49 -7.77 13.50
CA GLY A 94 -6.69 -6.32 13.53
C GLY A 94 -7.70 -5.92 12.48
#